data_AF-A0A7Z9W736-F1
#
_entry.id   AF-A0A7Z9W736-F1
#
_cell.length_a   1.000
_cell.length_b   1.000
_cell.length_c   1.000
_cell.angle_alpha   90.00
_cell.angle_beta   90.00
_cell.angle_gamma   90.00
#
_symmetry.space_group_name_H-M   'P 1'
#
loop_
_entity.id
_entity.type
_entity.pdbx_description
1 polymer ?
#
loop_
_entity_poly.entity_id
_entity_poly.type
_entity_poly.pdbx_seq_one_letter_code
_entity_poly.pdbx_strand_id
1 'polypeptide(L)'
;MSKDQSYIKSVVARLSTDKPVRKTSYQVKGVLMREFPDDPIVPFINGSYRNDFLYPRVQVKILNEQIYFIGVKEGVESIESMVEKLDILNFGNITFKVESVDTEVCDDGLGSTDKTIQYKFLTPWIALNQINLKRYKALTDKDRLILLRRLLSQNIAFVGKEVGLTLEKRIFVDLSLESLQTNLMDEGKMGSFDGKFRTNFILPNFIGLGNGITKGYGVLFSQFNPIDFSLEELELANNQSDDHEPVGELPEGWEDEAIDPNDIPQSKRLKNSEKGKGTKEPNFNTSKYHSKTH
;
A
#
# COMPACT_ATOMS: atom_id res chain seq x y z
N MET A 1 -17.40 12.38 -19.84
CA MET A 1 -16.05 12.97 -20.01
C MET A 1 -15.36 12.81 -18.67
N SER A 2 -14.55 11.77 -18.51
CA SER A 2 -13.72 11.64 -17.30
C SER A 2 -12.67 12.74 -17.41
N LYS A 3 -12.55 13.61 -16.40
CA LYS A 3 -11.33 14.40 -16.26
C LYS A 3 -10.17 13.42 -16.24
N ASP A 4 -9.15 13.65 -17.05
CA ASP A 4 -7.87 12.96 -16.85
C ASP A 4 -7.43 13.29 -15.44
N GLN A 5 -7.51 12.30 -14.57
CA GLN A 5 -7.11 12.45 -13.19
C GLN A 5 -5.64 12.02 -13.13
N SER A 6 -4.75 13.00 -13.31
CA SER A 6 -3.29 12.80 -13.28
C SER A 6 -2.77 12.45 -11.89
N TYR A 7 -3.54 12.77 -10.84
CA TYR A 7 -3.24 12.44 -9.45
C TYR A 7 -4.47 12.09 -8.63
N ILE A 8 -4.29 11.23 -7.64
CA ILE A 8 -5.35 10.68 -6.79
C ILE A 8 -5.14 11.10 -5.35
N LYS A 9 -6.22 11.65 -4.76
CA LYS A 9 -6.26 12.03 -3.35
C LYS A 9 -6.02 10.83 -2.44
N SER A 10 -5.25 11.04 -1.39
CA SER A 10 -4.98 10.06 -0.34
C SER A 10 -5.03 10.70 1.04
N VAL A 11 -5.16 9.87 2.08
CA VAL A 11 -5.09 10.30 3.48
C VAL A 11 -4.32 9.27 4.29
N VAL A 12 -3.54 9.74 5.24
CA VAL A 12 -2.94 8.96 6.30
C VAL A 12 -3.41 9.54 7.62
N ALA A 13 -4.08 8.75 8.45
CA ALA A 13 -4.40 9.12 9.82
C ALA A 13 -3.65 8.22 10.81
N ARG A 14 -2.85 8.83 11.67
CA ARG A 14 -2.09 8.18 12.74
C ARG A 14 -2.78 8.44 14.07
N LEU A 15 -3.13 7.35 14.75
CA LEU A 15 -3.80 7.38 16.04
C LEU A 15 -2.80 7.17 17.17
N SER A 16 -2.71 8.15 18.06
CA SER A 16 -1.97 8.02 19.33
C SER A 16 -2.94 7.67 20.45
N THR A 17 -2.56 6.70 21.27
CA THR A 17 -3.38 6.19 22.37
C THR A 17 -2.63 6.22 23.69
N ASP A 18 -3.38 6.23 24.79
CA ASP A 18 -2.88 6.26 26.18
C ASP A 18 -1.92 5.12 26.55
N LYS A 19 -1.88 4.05 25.75
CA LYS A 19 -0.89 2.96 25.86
C LYS A 19 -0.55 2.37 24.49
N PRO A 20 0.58 1.64 24.36
CA PRO A 20 0.95 1.02 23.09
C PRO A 20 -0.02 -0.09 22.63
N VAL A 21 -0.39 -0.06 21.35
CA VAL A 21 -1.37 -0.96 20.75
C VAL A 21 -0.71 -2.26 20.27
N ARG A 22 -0.70 -3.26 21.14
CA ARG A 22 -0.29 -4.65 20.82
C ARG A 22 -1.47 -5.49 20.33
N LYS A 23 -2.09 -5.06 19.24
CA LYS A 23 -3.20 -5.74 18.58
C LYS A 23 -2.84 -6.05 17.12
N THR A 24 -3.75 -6.72 16.41
CA THR A 24 -3.63 -6.94 14.97
C THR A 24 -4.55 -6.00 14.20
N SER A 25 -4.24 -5.71 12.93
CA SER A 25 -5.13 -4.95 12.03
C SER A 25 -6.55 -5.53 12.00
N TYR A 26 -6.67 -6.86 12.10
CA TYR A 26 -7.95 -7.55 12.16
C TYR A 26 -8.75 -7.21 13.41
N GLN A 27 -8.10 -7.19 14.57
CA GLN A 27 -8.76 -6.82 15.82
C GLN A 27 -9.23 -5.37 15.78
N VAL A 28 -8.42 -4.44 15.25
CA VAL A 28 -8.82 -3.03 15.10
C VAL A 28 -10.06 -2.91 14.21
N LYS A 29 -10.06 -3.57 13.03
CA LYS A 29 -11.24 -3.61 12.17
C LYS A 29 -12.46 -4.17 12.88
N GLY A 30 -12.29 -5.24 13.66
CA GLY A 30 -13.36 -5.84 14.46
C GLY A 30 -13.98 -4.88 15.47
N VAL A 31 -13.17 -4.04 16.11
CA VAL A 31 -13.65 -2.97 16.99
C VAL A 31 -14.46 -1.94 16.20
N LEU A 32 -13.91 -1.42 15.10
CA LEU A 32 -14.60 -0.43 14.27
C LEU A 32 -15.95 -0.92 13.76
N MET A 33 -16.03 -2.17 13.27
CA MET A 33 -17.27 -2.76 12.78
C MET A 33 -18.34 -2.94 13.87
N ARG A 34 -17.93 -3.08 15.14
CA ARG A 34 -18.86 -3.29 16.26
C ARG A 34 -19.32 -1.96 16.86
N GLU A 35 -18.41 -1.00 16.99
CA GLU A 35 -18.68 0.29 17.63
C GLU A 35 -19.32 1.28 16.66
N PHE A 36 -19.00 1.19 15.38
CA PHE A 36 -19.48 2.09 14.33
C PHE A 36 -20.11 1.30 13.16
N PRO A 37 -21.12 0.44 13.40
CA PRO A 37 -21.63 -0.49 12.39
C PRO A 37 -22.19 0.20 11.14
N ASP A 38 -22.73 1.41 11.29
CA ASP A 38 -23.35 2.20 10.21
C ASP A 38 -22.37 3.23 9.59
N ASP A 39 -21.09 3.23 10.01
CA ASP A 39 -20.13 4.20 9.51
C ASP A 39 -19.66 3.86 8.07
N PRO A 40 -19.49 4.87 7.19
CA PRO A 40 -19.06 4.66 5.81
C PRO A 40 -17.75 3.89 5.63
N ILE A 41 -16.88 3.82 6.64
CA ILE A 41 -15.66 3.02 6.58
C ILE A 41 -15.94 1.51 6.56
N VAL A 42 -17.04 1.06 7.18
CA VAL A 42 -17.30 -0.36 7.46
C VAL A 42 -17.34 -1.23 6.19
N PRO A 43 -18.03 -0.86 5.11
CA PRO A 43 -18.02 -1.61 3.85
C PRO A 43 -16.62 -1.82 3.24
N PHE A 44 -15.68 -0.91 3.48
CA PHE A 44 -14.30 -1.04 3.00
C PHE A 44 -13.48 -2.04 3.82
N ILE A 45 -13.77 -2.20 5.11
CA ILE A 45 -12.98 -3.02 6.03
C ILE A 45 -13.61 -4.39 6.34
N ASN A 46 -14.90 -4.59 6.07
CA ASN A 46 -15.62 -5.85 6.32
C ASN A 46 -15.62 -6.81 5.11
N GLY A 47 -15.10 -6.33 3.97
CA GLY A 47 -15.01 -7.08 2.72
C GLY A 47 -16.26 -7.05 1.83
N SER A 48 -17.26 -6.21 2.14
CA SER A 48 -18.41 -5.96 1.26
C SER A 48 -17.96 -5.51 -0.13
N TYR A 49 -16.97 -4.61 -0.20
CA TYR A 49 -16.44 -4.12 -1.46
C TYR A 49 -15.35 -5.00 -2.12
N ARG A 50 -15.21 -6.26 -1.71
CA ARG A 50 -14.18 -7.16 -2.28
C ARG A 50 -14.37 -7.45 -3.77
N ASN A 51 -15.60 -7.32 -4.27
CA ASN A 51 -15.91 -7.52 -5.69
C ASN A 51 -15.85 -6.21 -6.49
N ASP A 52 -15.96 -5.07 -5.82
CA ASP A 52 -15.95 -3.74 -6.44
C ASP A 52 -14.51 -3.21 -6.56
N PHE A 53 -13.65 -3.53 -5.59
CA PHE A 53 -12.25 -3.10 -5.57
C PHE A 53 -11.30 -4.28 -5.43
N LEU A 54 -10.33 -4.38 -6.34
CA LEU A 54 -9.24 -5.35 -6.27
C LEU A 54 -8.12 -4.88 -5.33
N TYR A 55 -7.96 -3.57 -5.16
CA TYR A 55 -7.04 -2.95 -4.22
C TYR A 55 -7.83 -2.28 -3.08
N PRO A 56 -7.47 -2.49 -1.80
CA PRO A 56 -8.21 -1.93 -0.68
C PRO A 56 -8.11 -0.40 -0.65
N ARG A 57 -9.26 0.29 -0.72
CA ARG A 57 -9.36 1.75 -0.58
C ARG A 57 -9.05 2.24 0.82
N VAL A 58 -9.29 1.40 1.82
CA VAL A 58 -8.98 1.63 3.23
C VAL A 58 -8.07 0.52 3.72
N GLN A 59 -6.95 0.89 4.33
CA GLN A 59 -6.02 -0.04 4.95
C GLN A 59 -5.86 0.33 6.42
N VAL A 60 -5.94 -0.69 7.28
CA VAL A 60 -5.66 -0.56 8.72
C VAL A 60 -4.35 -1.27 9.00
N LYS A 61 -3.40 -0.54 9.59
CA LYS A 61 -2.06 -1.05 9.89
C LYS A 61 -1.73 -0.74 11.34
N ILE A 62 -0.87 -1.58 11.91
CA ILE A 62 -0.29 -1.33 13.22
C ILE A 62 1.21 -1.31 13.02
N LEU A 63 1.83 -0.17 13.27
CA LEU A 63 3.25 0.09 13.07
C LEU A 63 3.76 0.77 14.33
N ASN A 64 4.88 0.28 14.88
CA ASN A 64 5.47 0.82 16.11
C ASN A 64 4.43 0.99 17.25
N GLU A 65 3.58 -0.03 17.42
CA GLU A 65 2.51 -0.06 18.44
C GLU A 65 1.48 1.09 18.33
N GLN A 66 1.36 1.73 17.16
CA GLN A 66 0.36 2.74 16.84
C GLN A 66 -0.56 2.28 15.70
N ILE A 67 -1.79 2.80 15.66
CA ILE A 67 -2.76 2.47 14.60
C ILE A 67 -2.64 3.51 13.48
N TYR A 68 -2.57 3.01 12.25
CA TYR A 68 -2.56 3.81 11.03
C TYR A 68 -3.75 3.45 10.15
N PHE A 69 -4.46 4.46 9.68
CA PHE A 69 -5.49 4.36 8.65
C PHE A 69 -4.96 5.01 7.37
N ILE A 70 -4.99 4.27 6.27
CA ILE A 70 -4.54 4.76 4.97
C ILE A 70 -5.72 4.68 4.01
N GLY A 71 -6.10 5.82 3.44
CA GLY A 71 -7.17 5.96 2.46
C GLY A 71 -6.64 6.37 1.11
N VAL A 72 -7.17 5.78 0.05
CA VAL A 72 -6.95 6.24 -1.32
C VAL A 72 -8.29 6.43 -2.00
N LYS A 73 -8.43 7.54 -2.74
CA LYS A 73 -9.64 7.89 -3.49
C LYS A 73 -10.91 7.77 -2.64
N GLU A 74 -11.78 6.79 -2.91
CA GLU A 74 -13.06 6.60 -2.23
C GLU A 74 -12.91 6.34 -0.72
N GLY A 75 -11.74 5.87 -0.29
CA GLY A 75 -11.46 5.62 1.13
C GLY A 75 -11.13 6.88 1.93
N VAL A 76 -10.86 8.02 1.29
CA VAL A 76 -10.36 9.24 1.94
C VAL A 76 -11.41 9.83 2.89
N GLU A 77 -12.58 10.18 2.36
CA GLU A 77 -13.66 10.80 3.13
C GLU A 77 -14.16 9.87 4.25
N SER A 78 -14.13 8.56 4.02
CA SER A 78 -14.52 7.57 5.03
C SER A 78 -13.57 7.54 6.24
N ILE A 79 -12.29 7.81 6.03
CA ILE A 79 -11.32 7.91 7.13
C ILE A 79 -11.47 9.25 7.83
N GLU A 80 -11.53 10.36 7.10
CA GLU A 80 -11.71 11.71 7.66
C GLU A 80 -12.93 11.76 8.60
N SER A 81 -14.09 11.28 8.14
CA SER A 81 -15.30 11.26 8.97
C SER A 81 -15.23 10.30 10.17
N MET A 82 -14.50 9.19 10.03
CA MET A 82 -14.44 8.17 11.08
C MET A 82 -13.54 8.61 12.23
N VAL A 83 -12.37 9.19 11.93
CA VAL A 83 -11.41 9.56 12.97
C VAL A 83 -11.90 10.68 13.88
N GLU A 84 -12.79 11.56 13.40
CA GLU A 84 -13.46 12.59 14.21
C GLU A 84 -14.35 12.00 15.32
N LYS A 85 -14.82 10.76 15.14
CA LYS A 85 -15.71 10.06 16.08
C LYS A 85 -14.96 9.16 17.06
N LEU A 86 -13.66 8.96 16.86
CA LEU A 86 -12.85 8.05 17.67
C LEU A 86 -12.41 8.71 18.98
N ASP A 87 -12.97 8.25 20.09
CA ASP A 87 -12.52 8.61 21.45
C ASP A 87 -11.93 7.39 22.18
N ILE A 88 -12.57 6.23 22.02
CA ILE A 88 -12.22 5.01 22.73
C ILE A 88 -12.26 3.82 21.77
N LEU A 89 -11.28 2.93 21.87
CA LEU A 89 -11.27 1.63 21.19
C LEU A 89 -11.33 0.50 22.23
N ASN A 90 -12.47 -0.19 22.31
CA ASN A 90 -12.66 -1.27 23.28
C ASN A 90 -12.41 -2.64 22.62
N PHE A 91 -11.40 -3.38 23.08
CA PHE A 91 -11.11 -4.75 22.59
C PHE A 91 -11.71 -5.84 23.50
N GLY A 92 -12.63 -5.48 24.39
CA GLY A 92 -13.27 -6.34 25.38
C GLY A 92 -12.41 -6.50 26.63
N ASN A 93 -11.17 -7.00 26.46
CA ASN A 93 -10.24 -7.23 27.57
C ASN A 93 -9.36 -6.01 27.91
N ILE A 94 -9.30 -5.04 27.00
CA ILE A 94 -8.51 -3.82 27.15
C ILE A 94 -9.17 -2.71 26.35
N THR A 95 -9.07 -1.50 26.86
CA THR A 95 -9.57 -0.29 26.22
C THR A 95 -8.42 0.67 25.99
N PHE A 96 -8.38 1.30 24.83
CA PHE A 96 -7.44 2.36 24.48
C PHE A 96 -8.21 3.67 24.37
N LYS A 97 -7.75 4.70 25.07
CA LYS A 97 -8.25 6.06 24.87
C LYS A 97 -7.43 6.72 23.77
N VAL A 98 -8.11 7.34 22.82
CA VAL A 98 -7.48 8.15 21.78
C VAL A 98 -7.06 9.47 22.41
N GLU A 99 -5.77 9.78 22.33
CA GLU A 99 -5.22 11.04 22.85
C GLU A 99 -5.14 12.09 21.74
N SER A 100 -4.74 11.66 20.55
CA SER A 100 -4.69 12.51 19.37
C SER A 100 -4.81 11.69 18.09
N VAL A 101 -5.33 12.34 17.06
CA VAL A 101 -5.30 11.87 15.68
C VAL A 101 -4.49 12.89 14.89
N ASP A 102 -3.46 12.42 14.20
CA ASP A 102 -2.69 13.21 13.25
C ASP A 102 -3.09 12.79 11.83
N THR A 103 -3.66 13.69 11.05
CA THR A 103 -4.24 13.38 9.73
C THR A 103 -3.58 14.21 8.65
N GLU A 104 -2.96 13.52 7.70
CA GLU A 104 -2.30 14.10 6.54
C GLU A 104 -3.12 13.77 5.29
N VAL A 105 -3.67 14.79 4.66
CA VAL A 105 -4.45 14.67 3.43
C VAL A 105 -3.62 15.23 2.28
N CYS A 106 -3.48 14.46 1.20
CA CYS A 106 -2.71 14.86 0.03
C CYS A 106 -3.56 14.67 -1.23
N ASP A 107 -3.92 15.77 -1.87
CA ASP A 107 -4.69 15.75 -3.13
C ASP A 107 -3.90 15.08 -4.27
N ASP A 108 -2.57 15.28 -4.30
CA ASP A 108 -1.67 14.66 -5.26
C ASP A 108 -0.94 13.42 -4.71
N GLY A 109 -1.63 12.68 -3.83
CA GLY A 109 -1.00 11.61 -3.04
C GLY A 109 -0.61 10.35 -3.81
N LEU A 110 -1.11 10.17 -5.03
CA LEU A 110 -0.75 9.05 -5.89
C LEU A 110 -0.79 9.45 -7.37
N GLY A 111 0.32 9.27 -8.08
CA GLY A 111 0.42 9.67 -9.49
C GLY A 111 1.82 9.47 -10.07
N SER A 112 1.98 9.77 -11.36
CA SER A 112 3.30 9.72 -12.03
C SER A 112 4.10 11.00 -11.77
N THR A 113 5.43 10.91 -11.78
CA THR A 113 6.33 12.07 -11.65
C THR A 113 7.52 11.93 -12.61
N ASP A 114 8.21 13.04 -12.89
CA ASP A 114 9.44 13.09 -13.69
C ASP A 114 10.70 12.90 -12.85
N LYS A 115 10.55 12.74 -11.53
CA LYS A 115 11.65 12.47 -10.60
C LYS A 115 11.56 11.06 -10.04
N THR A 116 12.67 10.51 -9.59
CA THR A 116 12.68 9.29 -8.78
C THR A 116 12.40 9.63 -7.32
N ILE A 117 11.58 8.82 -6.66
CA ILE A 117 11.28 8.92 -5.23
C ILE A 117 11.74 7.62 -4.57
N GLN A 118 12.49 7.73 -3.47
CA GLN A 118 12.96 6.60 -2.69
C GLN A 118 11.93 6.17 -1.64
N TYR A 119 11.60 4.88 -1.64
CA TYR A 119 10.73 4.23 -0.66
C TYR A 119 11.49 3.11 0.05
N LYS A 120 11.21 2.93 1.34
CA LYS A 120 11.64 1.77 2.13
C LYS A 120 10.44 0.90 2.48
N PHE A 121 10.62 -0.42 2.42
CA PHE A 121 9.67 -1.36 3.02
C PHE A 121 9.83 -1.34 4.54
N LEU A 122 8.78 -0.91 5.26
CA LEU A 122 8.69 -0.98 6.72
C LEU A 122 8.28 -2.38 7.20
N THR A 123 7.60 -3.15 6.34
CA THR A 123 7.27 -4.55 6.59
C THR A 123 7.58 -5.39 5.36
N PRO A 124 7.85 -6.71 5.52
CA PRO A 124 8.29 -7.55 4.41
C PRO A 124 7.36 -7.48 3.20
N TRP A 125 7.93 -7.23 2.03
CA TRP A 125 7.22 -7.23 0.77
C TRP A 125 7.04 -8.65 0.25
N ILE A 126 5.82 -9.19 0.33
CA ILE A 126 5.51 -10.50 -0.22
C ILE A 126 5.38 -10.43 -1.75
N ALA A 127 6.52 -10.47 -2.43
CA ALA A 127 6.61 -10.40 -3.89
C ALA A 127 6.20 -11.69 -4.60
N LEU A 128 6.39 -12.85 -3.95
CA LEU A 128 6.29 -14.16 -4.60
C LEU A 128 5.14 -14.99 -4.01
N ASN A 129 4.17 -15.33 -4.85
CA ASN A 129 3.23 -16.41 -4.58
C ASN A 129 3.88 -17.78 -4.83
N GLN A 130 3.18 -18.87 -4.54
CA GLN A 130 3.73 -20.23 -4.65
C GLN A 130 4.29 -20.57 -6.04
N ILE A 131 3.65 -20.10 -7.11
CA ILE A 131 4.08 -20.35 -8.49
C ILE A 131 5.36 -19.56 -8.78
N ASN A 132 5.36 -18.26 -8.46
CA ASN A 132 6.50 -17.39 -8.68
C ASN A 132 7.69 -17.76 -7.80
N LEU A 133 7.46 -18.27 -6.59
CA LEU A 133 8.51 -18.71 -5.67
C LEU A 133 9.27 -19.92 -6.24
N LYS A 134 8.56 -20.89 -6.82
CA LYS A 134 9.22 -22.04 -7.49
C LYS A 134 10.09 -21.57 -8.65
N ARG A 135 9.56 -20.67 -9.49
CA ARG A 135 10.31 -20.08 -10.61
C ARG A 135 11.54 -19.31 -10.11
N TYR A 136 11.36 -18.45 -9.09
CA TYR A 136 12.41 -17.60 -8.52
C TYR A 136 13.61 -18.41 -8.02
N LYS A 137 13.35 -19.55 -7.36
CA LYS A 137 14.41 -20.43 -6.85
C LYS A 137 15.31 -20.99 -7.96
N ALA A 138 14.78 -21.19 -9.17
CA ALA A 138 15.54 -21.71 -10.31
C ALA A 138 16.30 -20.64 -11.12
N LEU A 139 16.14 -19.35 -10.79
CA LEU A 139 16.78 -18.24 -11.49
C LEU A 139 18.16 -17.91 -10.93
N THR A 140 19.01 -17.32 -11.77
CA THR A 140 20.25 -16.65 -11.36
C THR A 140 19.95 -15.36 -10.60
N ASP A 141 20.89 -14.83 -9.83
CA ASP A 141 20.67 -13.59 -9.07
C ASP A 141 20.37 -12.38 -9.96
N LYS A 142 20.99 -12.31 -11.15
CA LYS A 142 20.65 -11.29 -12.16
C LYS A 142 19.18 -11.42 -12.61
N ASP A 143 18.75 -12.62 -12.96
CA ASP A 143 17.37 -12.86 -13.43
C ASP A 143 16.34 -12.70 -12.31
N ARG A 144 16.72 -12.98 -11.06
CA ARG A 144 15.91 -12.73 -9.87
C ARG A 144 15.63 -11.24 -9.70
N LEU A 145 16.68 -10.41 -9.80
CA LEU A 145 16.51 -8.95 -9.68
C LEU A 145 15.62 -8.40 -10.79
N ILE A 146 15.83 -8.83 -12.04
CA ILE A 146 14.97 -8.47 -13.19
C ILE A 146 13.51 -8.87 -12.93
N LEU A 147 13.28 -10.10 -12.44
CA LEU A 147 11.94 -10.57 -12.10
C LEU A 147 11.29 -9.70 -11.01
N LEU A 148 12.03 -9.36 -9.95
CA LEU A 148 11.52 -8.59 -8.82
C LEU A 148 11.23 -7.13 -9.19
N ARG A 149 12.13 -6.46 -9.92
CA ARG A 149 11.88 -5.10 -10.46
C ARG A 149 10.61 -5.06 -11.31
N ARG A 150 10.43 -6.08 -12.17
CA ARG A 150 9.21 -6.22 -12.96
C ARG A 150 7.96 -6.43 -12.10
N LEU A 151 8.01 -7.31 -11.12
CA LEU A 151 6.88 -7.56 -10.21
C LEU A 151 6.52 -6.31 -9.40
N LEU A 152 7.51 -5.53 -8.96
CA LEU A 152 7.25 -4.30 -8.22
C LEU A 152 6.62 -3.23 -9.10
N SER A 153 7.13 -3.04 -10.32
CA SER A 153 6.54 -2.13 -11.32
C SER A 153 5.08 -2.52 -11.63
N GLN A 154 4.82 -3.83 -11.77
CA GLN A 154 3.46 -4.35 -11.95
C GLN A 154 2.55 -4.06 -10.76
N ASN A 155 3.05 -4.19 -9.53
CA ASN A 155 2.28 -3.86 -8.32
C ASN A 155 1.93 -2.36 -8.28
N ILE A 156 2.89 -1.47 -8.57
CA ILE A 156 2.68 -0.01 -8.58
C ILE A 156 1.62 0.36 -9.63
N ALA A 157 1.79 -0.12 -10.86
CA ALA A 157 0.83 0.13 -11.93
C ALA A 157 -0.55 -0.42 -11.62
N PHE A 158 -0.62 -1.60 -10.99
CA PHE A 158 -1.88 -2.19 -10.55
C PHE A 158 -2.61 -1.26 -9.58
N VAL A 159 -1.92 -0.67 -8.61
CA VAL A 159 -2.54 0.32 -7.71
C VAL A 159 -3.07 1.51 -8.51
N GLY A 160 -2.24 2.12 -9.37
CA GLY A 160 -2.64 3.27 -10.19
C GLY A 160 -3.88 2.99 -11.05
N LYS A 161 -3.87 1.89 -11.82
CA LYS A 161 -5.01 1.48 -12.65
C LYS A 161 -6.26 1.22 -11.82
N GLU A 162 -6.11 0.53 -10.70
CA GLU A 162 -7.24 0.20 -9.84
C GLU A 162 -7.88 1.46 -9.28
N VAL A 163 -7.09 2.49 -8.92
CA VAL A 163 -7.65 3.77 -8.50
C VAL A 163 -8.16 4.65 -9.65
N GLY A 164 -8.06 4.19 -10.89
CA GLY A 164 -8.54 4.91 -12.08
C GLY A 164 -7.59 6.01 -12.54
N LEU A 165 -6.30 5.91 -12.20
CA LEU A 165 -5.26 6.80 -12.70
C LEU A 165 -4.95 6.47 -14.16
N THR A 166 -4.87 7.50 -15.02
CA THR A 166 -4.34 7.35 -16.38
C THR A 166 -2.82 7.20 -16.28
N LEU A 167 -2.28 6.06 -16.74
CA LEU A 167 -0.84 5.77 -16.72
C LEU A 167 -0.24 6.03 -18.10
N GLU A 168 0.27 7.25 -18.32
CA GLU A 168 0.86 7.66 -19.60
C GLU A 168 2.37 7.38 -19.69
N LYS A 169 3.08 7.44 -18.56
CA LYS A 169 4.53 7.26 -18.48
C LYS A 169 4.87 5.81 -18.14
N ARG A 170 6.04 5.36 -18.63
CA ARG A 170 6.62 4.08 -18.19
C ARG A 170 6.92 4.12 -16.69
N ILE A 171 6.78 2.99 -16.02
CA ILE A 171 7.05 2.86 -14.58
C ILE A 171 8.45 2.30 -14.39
N PHE A 172 9.33 3.14 -13.88
CA PHE A 172 10.69 2.82 -13.50
C PHE A 172 10.73 2.26 -12.08
N VAL A 173 11.53 1.23 -11.85
CA VAL A 173 11.85 0.73 -10.52
C VAL A 173 13.31 0.33 -10.44
N ASP A 174 14.07 1.02 -9.59
CA ASP A 174 15.36 0.53 -9.12
C ASP A 174 15.22 -0.08 -7.73
N LEU A 175 15.58 -1.35 -7.58
CA LEU A 175 15.32 -2.15 -6.39
C LEU A 175 16.64 -2.52 -5.69
N SER A 176 16.72 -2.20 -4.41
CA SER A 176 17.86 -2.52 -3.53
C SER A 176 17.37 -3.31 -2.32
N LEU A 177 17.60 -4.62 -2.35
CA LEU A 177 17.19 -5.54 -1.30
C LEU A 177 18.33 -5.83 -0.33
N GLU A 178 17.99 -6.09 0.93
CA GLU A 178 18.96 -6.53 1.94
C GLU A 178 19.55 -7.91 1.59
N SER A 179 18.74 -8.76 0.96
CA SER A 179 19.15 -10.08 0.47
C SER A 179 18.26 -10.54 -0.69
N LEU A 180 18.86 -11.24 -1.65
CA LEU A 180 18.11 -11.97 -2.69
C LEU A 180 17.62 -13.34 -2.22
N GLN A 181 18.01 -13.78 -1.01
CA GLN A 181 17.41 -14.95 -0.37
C GLN A 181 16.01 -14.59 0.14
N THR A 182 15.02 -15.41 -0.22
CA THR A 182 13.63 -15.14 0.14
C THR A 182 13.35 -15.51 1.59
N ASN A 183 12.71 -14.60 2.34
CA ASN A 183 12.07 -14.96 3.60
C ASN A 183 10.81 -15.77 3.30
N LEU A 184 10.75 -17.02 3.78
CA LEU A 184 9.63 -17.92 3.52
C LEU A 184 8.49 -17.66 4.51
N MET A 185 7.29 -17.47 3.96
CA MET A 185 6.07 -17.16 4.70
C MET A 185 4.98 -18.21 4.40
N ASP A 186 3.95 -18.27 5.23
CA ASP A 186 2.77 -19.11 5.03
C ASP A 186 3.14 -20.58 4.75
N GLU A 187 3.90 -21.19 5.67
CA GLU A 187 4.40 -22.56 5.56
C GLU A 187 5.24 -22.81 4.29
N GLY A 188 5.97 -21.78 3.84
CA GLY A 188 6.84 -21.85 2.65
C GLY A 188 6.12 -21.72 1.31
N LYS A 189 4.86 -21.28 1.31
CA LYS A 189 4.08 -21.03 0.09
C LYS A 189 4.32 -19.64 -0.50
N MET A 190 4.89 -18.72 0.27
CA MET A 190 5.14 -17.34 -0.16
C MET A 190 6.59 -16.92 0.12
N GLY A 191 7.12 -16.03 -0.70
CA GLY A 191 8.44 -15.42 -0.52
C GLY A 191 8.34 -13.91 -0.35
N SER A 192 9.01 -13.38 0.67
CA SER A 192 9.08 -11.96 0.96
C SER A 192 10.52 -11.43 1.00
N PHE A 193 10.64 -10.12 0.87
CA PHE A 193 11.90 -9.39 0.86
C PHE A 193 11.80 -8.10 1.66
N ASP A 194 12.94 -7.67 2.19
CA ASP A 194 13.13 -6.42 2.90
C ASP A 194 14.14 -5.57 2.12
N GLY A 195 13.96 -4.25 2.15
CA GLY A 195 14.83 -3.33 1.41
C GLY A 195 14.17 -2.01 1.04
N LYS A 196 14.71 -1.38 0.01
CA LYS A 196 14.30 -0.07 -0.52
C LYS A 196 14.22 -0.10 -2.05
N PHE A 197 13.51 0.84 -2.62
CA PHE A 197 13.47 1.03 -4.07
C PHE A 197 13.28 2.50 -4.42
N ARG A 198 13.63 2.87 -5.65
CA ARG A 198 13.32 4.15 -6.27
C ARG A 198 12.34 3.93 -7.41
N THR A 199 11.38 4.84 -7.57
CA THR A 199 10.40 4.79 -8.67
C THR A 199 9.99 6.20 -9.08
N ASN A 200 9.53 6.36 -10.32
CA ASN A 200 8.96 7.61 -10.83
C ASN A 200 7.44 7.72 -10.56
N PHE A 201 7.05 7.34 -9.35
CA PHE A 201 5.65 7.23 -8.97
C PHE A 201 5.45 7.64 -7.53
N ILE A 202 4.53 8.58 -7.31
CA ILE A 202 4.11 9.04 -5.98
C ILE A 202 3.20 7.96 -5.39
N LEU A 203 3.55 7.50 -4.20
CA LEU A 203 2.80 6.55 -3.38
C LEU A 203 2.57 7.15 -1.99
N PRO A 204 1.35 7.07 -1.42
CA PRO A 204 1.08 7.56 -0.08
C PRO A 204 1.93 6.83 0.96
N ASN A 205 2.39 7.56 1.97
CA ASN A 205 3.09 6.92 3.08
C ASN A 205 2.23 5.85 3.76
N PHE A 206 2.88 4.79 4.19
CA PHE A 206 2.27 3.60 4.80
C PHE A 206 1.32 2.81 3.90
N ILE A 207 1.24 3.08 2.59
CA ILE A 207 0.48 2.23 1.68
C ILE A 207 1.12 0.83 1.56
N GLY A 208 0.32 -0.22 1.35
CA GLY A 208 0.84 -1.58 1.16
C GLY A 208 0.94 -1.99 -0.31
N LEU A 209 2.04 -2.64 -0.71
CA LEU A 209 2.23 -3.26 -2.02
C LEU A 209 2.45 -4.77 -1.95
N GLY A 210 2.15 -5.48 -3.04
CA GLY A 210 2.34 -6.92 -3.17
C GLY A 210 1.22 -7.74 -2.52
N ASN A 211 1.56 -8.94 -2.04
CA ASN A 211 0.57 -9.83 -1.44
C ASN A 211 0.41 -9.57 0.06
N GLY A 212 -0.78 -9.87 0.60
CA GLY A 212 -1.03 -9.77 2.04
C GLY A 212 -1.18 -8.33 2.57
N ILE A 213 -1.49 -7.36 1.72
CA ILE A 213 -1.67 -5.94 2.08
C ILE A 213 -2.60 -5.76 3.28
N THR A 214 -3.74 -6.46 3.30
CA THR A 214 -4.73 -6.37 4.39
C THR A 214 -4.27 -7.00 5.71
N LYS A 215 -3.17 -7.78 5.69
CA LYS A 215 -2.49 -8.34 6.86
C LYS A 215 -1.34 -7.44 7.36
N GLY A 216 -1.04 -6.32 6.69
CA GLY A 216 0.02 -5.39 7.08
C GLY A 216 1.39 -5.64 6.42
N TYR A 217 1.46 -6.42 5.34
CA TYR A 217 2.70 -6.64 4.59
C TYR A 217 2.95 -5.58 3.51
N GLY A 218 4.21 -5.46 3.08
CA GLY A 218 4.67 -4.58 2.02
C GLY A 218 4.39 -3.10 2.27
N VAL A 219 4.41 -2.68 3.52
CA VAL A 219 4.14 -1.30 3.93
C VAL A 219 5.31 -0.42 3.52
N LEU A 220 5.02 0.71 2.89
CA LEU A 220 6.01 1.64 2.39
C LEU A 220 6.16 2.87 3.28
N PHE A 221 7.33 3.48 3.22
CA PHE A 221 7.55 4.82 3.74
C PHE A 221 8.59 5.56 2.90
N SER A 222 8.35 6.83 2.66
CA SER A 222 9.32 7.77 2.12
C SER A 222 9.44 8.98 3.03
N GLN A 223 10.63 9.56 3.08
CA GLN A 223 10.85 10.88 3.67
C GLN A 223 10.38 12.01 2.74
N PHE A 224 10.02 11.68 1.49
CA PHE A 224 9.38 12.61 0.56
C PHE A 224 8.00 13.03 1.07
N ASN A 225 7.76 14.34 1.12
CA ASN A 225 6.45 14.92 1.33
C ASN A 225 5.96 15.54 0.00
N PRO A 226 4.84 15.06 -0.58
CA PRO A 226 4.30 15.63 -1.81
C PRO A 226 3.92 17.11 -1.72
N ILE A 227 3.62 17.61 -0.51
CA ILE A 227 3.28 19.02 -0.28
C ILE A 227 4.49 19.94 -0.55
N ASP A 228 5.71 19.44 -0.33
CA ASP A 228 6.96 20.18 -0.52
C ASP A 228 7.33 20.32 -2.01
N PHE A 229 6.52 19.75 -2.92
CA PHE A 229 6.77 19.78 -4.36
C PHE A 229 6.31 21.09 -5.04
N SER A 230 5.91 22.12 -4.29
CA SER A 230 5.96 23.48 -4.80
C SER A 230 7.41 23.81 -5.14
N LEU A 231 7.71 23.86 -6.43
CA LEU A 231 9.02 23.85 -7.09
C LEU A 231 10.09 24.85 -6.58
N GLU A 232 9.78 25.75 -5.64
CA GLU A 232 10.67 26.82 -5.17
C GLU A 232 11.51 26.44 -3.93
N GLU A 233 11.11 25.47 -3.09
CA GLU A 233 11.86 25.15 -1.86
C GLU A 233 12.93 24.06 -2.02
N LEU A 234 12.82 23.19 -3.03
CA LEU A 234 13.80 22.13 -3.30
C LEU A 234 15.14 22.66 -3.85
N GLU A 235 15.16 23.82 -4.51
CA GLU A 235 16.38 24.40 -5.06
C GLU A 235 17.36 24.88 -3.97
N LEU A 236 16.87 25.18 -2.76
CA LEU A 236 17.67 25.69 -1.65
C LEU A 236 18.37 24.60 -0.83
N ALA A 237 17.99 23.33 -0.99
CA ALA A 237 18.56 22.20 -0.25
C ALA A 237 19.80 21.57 -0.94
N ASN A 238 20.12 21.98 -2.18
CA ASN A 238 21.12 21.38 -3.08
C ASN A 238 22.61 21.55 -2.68
N ASN A 239 22.94 21.73 -1.41
CA ASN A 239 24.32 22.01 -0.97
C ASN A 239 24.90 21.01 0.03
N GLN A 240 24.44 19.75 0.08
CA GLN A 240 25.22 18.67 0.71
C GLN A 240 25.05 17.34 -0.04
N SER A 241 26.17 16.82 -0.53
CA SER A 241 26.32 15.51 -1.14
C SER A 241 26.01 14.40 -0.13
N ASP A 242 25.00 13.57 -0.38
CA ASP A 242 24.93 12.20 0.15
C ASP A 242 23.89 11.34 -0.58
N ASP A 243 24.07 10.01 -0.55
CA ASP A 243 23.19 8.94 -1.07
C ASP A 243 21.77 8.90 -0.41
N HIS A 244 21.39 9.97 0.28
CA HIS A 244 20.26 10.06 1.20
C HIS A 244 19.10 10.94 0.71
N GLU A 245 19.19 11.53 -0.49
CA GLU A 245 18.07 12.34 -0.99
C GLU A 245 16.83 11.47 -1.29
N PRO A 246 15.64 11.84 -0.75
CA PRO A 246 14.41 11.08 -0.97
C PRO A 246 13.87 11.25 -2.39
N VAL A 247 14.33 12.28 -3.11
CA VAL A 247 13.96 12.59 -4.49
C VAL A 247 15.24 12.76 -5.31
N GLY A 248 15.29 12.24 -6.54
CA GLY A 248 16.42 12.44 -7.44
C GLY A 248 15.98 12.44 -8.90
N GLU A 249 16.91 12.72 -9.81
CA GLU A 249 16.63 12.67 -11.26
C GLU A 249 16.47 11.24 -11.76
N LEU A 250 15.74 11.07 -12.88
CA LEU A 250 15.70 9.79 -13.60
C LEU A 250 17.05 9.52 -14.27
N PRO A 251 17.60 8.30 -14.19
CA PRO A 251 18.86 7.98 -14.83
C PRO A 251 18.73 8.02 -16.36
N GLU A 252 19.83 8.31 -17.06
CA GLU A 252 19.85 8.27 -18.52
C GLU A 252 19.48 6.86 -19.03
N GLY A 253 18.55 6.78 -19.98
CA GLY A 253 18.06 5.51 -20.54
C GLY A 253 17.16 4.70 -19.60
N TRP A 254 16.60 5.31 -18.55
CA TRP A 254 15.69 4.63 -17.60
C TRP A 254 14.51 3.95 -18.30
N GLU A 255 14.09 4.44 -19.47
CA GLU A 255 12.96 3.91 -20.24
C GLU A 255 13.19 2.45 -20.67
N ASP A 256 14.44 2.02 -20.84
CA ASP A 256 14.81 0.65 -21.25
C ASP A 256 14.61 -0.37 -20.11
N GLU A 257 14.75 0.06 -18.86
CA GLU A 257 14.51 -0.76 -17.67
C GLU A 257 13.09 -0.61 -17.12
N ALA A 258 12.34 0.39 -17.60
CA ALA A 258 10.98 0.67 -17.17
C ALA A 258 9.94 -0.16 -17.94
N ILE A 259 8.78 -0.33 -17.32
CA ILE A 259 7.67 -1.10 -17.90
C ILE A 259 6.61 -0.16 -18.43
N ASP A 260 6.17 -0.41 -19.66
CA ASP A 260 4.98 0.22 -20.20
C ASP A 260 3.76 -0.27 -19.41
N PRO A 261 2.95 0.64 -18.84
CA PRO A 261 1.73 0.27 -18.15
C PRO A 261 0.82 -0.64 -18.97
N ASN A 262 0.81 -0.50 -20.30
CA ASN A 262 -0.02 -1.31 -21.20
C ASN A 262 0.42 -2.77 -21.31
N ASP A 263 1.70 -3.07 -21.04
CA ASP A 263 2.24 -4.43 -21.07
C ASP A 263 1.88 -5.25 -19.82
N ILE A 264 1.28 -4.59 -18.82
CA ILE A 264 0.96 -5.20 -17.53
C ILE A 264 -0.32 -6.03 -17.65
N PRO A 265 -0.28 -7.34 -17.35
CA PRO A 265 -1.43 -8.22 -17.48
C PRO A 265 -2.62 -7.72 -16.67
N GLN A 266 -3.78 -7.61 -17.31
CA GLN A 266 -5.02 -7.26 -16.62
C GLN A 266 -5.48 -8.39 -15.67
N SER A 267 -6.07 -8.00 -14.53
CA SER A 267 -6.60 -8.94 -13.54
C SER A 267 -7.63 -9.89 -14.17
N LYS A 268 -7.47 -11.20 -13.93
CA LYS A 268 -8.44 -12.21 -14.36
C LYS A 268 -9.79 -12.07 -13.65
N ARG A 269 -9.87 -11.38 -12.51
CA ARG A 269 -11.15 -11.10 -11.84
C ARG A 269 -12.02 -10.15 -12.66
N LEU A 270 -11.45 -9.15 -13.31
CA LEU A 270 -12.17 -8.27 -14.24
C LEU A 270 -12.76 -9.04 -15.42
N LYS A 271 -12.05 -10.08 -15.91
CA LYS A 271 -12.57 -10.97 -16.95
C LYS A 271 -13.64 -11.95 -16.46
N ASN A 272 -13.69 -12.22 -15.15
CA ASN A 272 -14.61 -13.18 -14.55
C ASN A 272 -15.85 -12.52 -13.92
N SER A 273 -15.83 -11.23 -13.58
CA SER A 273 -17.04 -10.48 -13.22
C SER A 273 -18.03 -10.43 -14.39
N GLU A 274 -17.52 -10.37 -15.63
CA GLU A 274 -18.31 -10.58 -16.85
C GLU A 274 -18.84 -12.01 -17.02
N LYS A 275 -18.27 -13.01 -16.32
CA LYS A 275 -18.59 -14.44 -16.46
C LYS A 275 -19.08 -15.13 -15.18
N GLY A 276 -19.44 -14.36 -14.14
CA GLY A 276 -20.17 -14.85 -12.96
C GLY A 276 -19.50 -15.96 -12.12
N LYS A 277 -18.17 -16.05 -12.04
CA LYS A 277 -17.49 -17.07 -11.19
C LYS A 277 -16.79 -16.44 -9.98
N GLY A 278 -17.36 -16.64 -8.79
CA GLY A 278 -16.80 -16.22 -7.50
C GLY A 278 -15.56 -17.02 -7.08
N THR A 279 -14.60 -16.37 -6.41
CA THR A 279 -13.38 -17.02 -5.89
C THR A 279 -13.61 -17.71 -4.54
N LYS A 280 -13.06 -18.93 -4.35
CA LYS A 280 -13.20 -19.77 -3.14
C LYS A 280 -12.27 -19.40 -1.95
N GLU A 281 -11.59 -18.26 -1.97
CA GLU A 281 -10.69 -17.88 -0.87
C GLU A 281 -11.48 -17.43 0.37
N PRO A 282 -11.08 -17.85 1.59
CA PRO A 282 -11.70 -17.39 2.82
C PRO A 282 -11.61 -15.86 2.95
N ASN A 283 -12.71 -15.24 3.39
CA ASN A 283 -12.75 -13.80 3.65
C ASN A 283 -12.49 -13.53 5.14
N PHE A 284 -11.23 -13.22 5.44
CA PHE A 284 -10.73 -12.90 6.78
C PHE A 284 -11.22 -11.55 7.33
N ASN A 285 -11.86 -10.72 6.50
CA ASN A 285 -12.43 -9.44 6.92
C ASN A 285 -13.92 -9.57 7.30
N THR A 286 -14.55 -10.75 7.20
CA THR A 286 -15.98 -10.89 7.50
C THR A 286 -16.27 -10.75 8.98
N SER A 287 -17.41 -10.12 9.31
CA SER A 287 -17.96 -10.11 10.67
C SER A 287 -17.99 -11.51 11.31
N LYS A 288 -18.35 -12.54 10.51
CA LYS A 288 -18.34 -13.95 10.91
C LYS A 288 -16.96 -14.53 11.26
N TYR A 289 -15.88 -14.03 10.66
CA TYR A 289 -14.52 -14.44 11.02
C TYR A 289 -14.08 -13.79 12.33
N HIS A 290 -14.39 -12.50 12.50
CA HIS A 290 -14.07 -11.75 13.71
C HIS A 290 -14.89 -12.20 14.94
N SER A 291 -16.13 -12.67 14.75
CA SER A 291 -16.95 -13.18 15.84
C SER A 291 -16.47 -14.52 16.41
N LYS A 292 -15.54 -15.22 15.74
CA LYS A 292 -15.01 -16.53 16.15
C LYS A 292 -13.65 -16.45 16.83
N THR A 293 -13.01 -15.28 16.85
CA THR A 293 -11.63 -15.08 17.32
C THR A 293 -11.55 -14.36 18.68
N HIS A 294 -12.67 -14.33 19.42
CA HIS A 294 -12.78 -13.78 20.76
C HIS A 294 -13.25 -14.84 21.75
#